data_AF-A0A668RY86-F1
#
_entry.id   AF-A0A668RY86-F1
#
_cell.length_a   1.000
_cell.length_b   1.000
_cell.length_c   1.000
_cell.angle_alpha   90.00
_cell.angle_beta   90.00
_cell.angle_gamma   90.00
#
_symmetry.space_group_name_H-M   'P 1'
#
loop_
_entity.id
_entity.type
_entity.pdbx_description
1 polymer ?
#
loop_
_entity_poly.entity_id
_entity_poly.type
_entity_poly.pdbx_seq_one_letter_code
_entity_poly.pdbx_strand_id
1 'polypeptide(L)'
;MILTTFLIILSFLASRAVRLDCVKASEQCLKEYSCSTKYRTMRQCVAGRESNFSAVHGAEAQGECRSAIDAMKQSPLYNCRCRRGMKKEKNCLRIFWSIYQSLQGNDLLEYSPYEPVNSRLSDIFRLAPIIAAEPASTKENNCLNAAKACNLNDTCKKYRSAYINPCTSRVSTSEVCNKRKCHKALRQFFDKVPTKYSYGMLFCSCPTGDQTACAERRRQTIVPVCSYEDKDKTNCLSLQNTCKTNYICRSRLADFISNCQPEVHSISGCLRENYADCLLSYSGLIGTVMTPNYVRSFGISLSPWCDCSGSGNSKPDCDKFVELFTNNRCLRKCPYSPILGKEKLRFKRKKPPAKPGSGRDSHLSHLVFTVAYWTVL
;
A
#
# COMPACT_ATOMS: atom_id res chain seq x y z
N MET A 1 21.19 4.96 41.22
CA MET A 1 21.42 5.29 39.80
C MET A 1 21.03 4.18 38.83
N ILE A 2 21.14 2.89 39.19
CA ILE A 2 20.76 1.76 38.32
C ILE A 2 19.23 1.58 38.22
N LEU A 3 18.49 1.83 39.31
CA LEU A 3 17.03 1.71 39.33
C LEU A 3 16.34 2.80 38.50
N THR A 4 16.91 4.02 38.49
CA THR A 4 16.42 5.15 37.69
C THR A 4 16.69 4.95 36.21
N THR A 5 17.87 4.41 35.81
CA THR A 5 18.12 4.03 34.41
C THR A 5 17.25 2.85 33.97
N PHE A 6 16.96 1.88 34.83
CA PHE A 6 16.04 0.78 34.50
C PHE A 6 14.59 1.25 34.31
N LEU A 7 14.09 2.16 35.16
CA LEU A 7 12.78 2.80 35.00
C LEU A 7 12.71 3.67 33.74
N ILE A 8 13.78 4.40 33.42
CA ILE A 8 13.88 5.18 32.19
C ILE A 8 13.91 4.24 30.97
N ILE A 9 14.64 3.13 31.00
CA ILE A 9 14.67 2.13 29.92
C ILE A 9 13.32 1.41 29.79
N LEU A 10 12.62 1.09 30.89
CA LEU A 10 11.24 0.58 30.84
C LEU A 10 10.27 1.61 30.24
N SER A 11 10.46 2.89 30.55
CA SER A 11 9.70 4.02 29.99
C SER A 11 10.00 4.21 28.50
N PHE A 12 11.26 4.06 28.07
CA PHE A 12 11.67 4.11 26.66
C PHE A 12 11.25 2.86 25.88
N LEU A 13 11.21 1.68 26.50
CA LEU A 13 10.67 0.44 25.91
C LEU A 13 9.13 0.47 25.83
N ALA A 14 8.46 1.09 26.80
CA ALA A 14 7.02 1.36 26.76
C ALA A 14 6.64 2.47 25.75
N SER A 15 7.60 3.33 25.38
CA SER A 15 7.43 4.43 24.42
C SER A 15 7.45 3.98 22.95
N ARG A 16 7.82 2.72 22.64
CA ARG A 16 7.34 2.07 21.41
C ARG A 16 5.90 1.61 21.63
N ALA A 17 5.00 2.55 21.95
CA ALA A 17 3.57 2.32 21.94
C ALA A 17 3.21 1.76 20.57
N VAL A 18 2.93 0.45 20.50
CA VAL A 18 2.43 -0.18 19.29
C VAL A 18 1.20 0.61 18.89
N ARG A 19 1.30 1.35 17.78
CA ARG A 19 0.21 2.21 17.32
C ARG A 19 -1.06 1.36 17.22
N LEU A 20 -2.05 1.72 18.04
CA LEU A 20 -3.32 0.99 18.08
C LEU A 20 -4.05 1.23 16.76
N ASP A 21 -4.60 0.16 16.19
CA ASP A 21 -5.52 0.31 15.08
C ASP A 21 -6.82 0.99 15.56
N CYS A 22 -7.54 1.65 14.66
CA CYS A 22 -8.73 2.41 15.05
C CYS A 22 -9.85 1.53 15.65
N VAL A 23 -9.86 0.22 15.37
CA VAL A 23 -10.84 -0.68 16.00
C VAL A 23 -10.48 -0.87 17.47
N LYS A 24 -9.22 -1.21 17.77
CA LYS A 24 -8.75 -1.40 19.15
C LYS A 24 -8.78 -0.10 19.96
N ALA A 25 -8.39 1.02 19.36
CA ALA A 25 -8.47 2.33 20.00
C ALA A 25 -9.93 2.69 20.36
N SER A 26 -10.88 2.34 19.49
CA SER A 26 -12.31 2.53 19.77
C SER A 26 -12.81 1.59 20.85
N GLU A 27 -12.41 0.32 20.83
CA GLU A 27 -12.78 -0.63 21.87
C GLU A 27 -12.25 -0.20 23.25
N GLN A 28 -11.05 0.38 23.33
CA GLN A 28 -10.51 0.95 24.57
C GLN A 28 -11.28 2.20 25.02
N CYS A 29 -11.50 3.17 24.12
CA CYS A 29 -12.24 4.39 24.44
C CYS A 29 -13.67 4.11 24.91
N LEU A 30 -14.33 3.08 24.35
CA LEU A 30 -15.68 2.71 24.74
C LEU A 30 -15.77 2.07 26.13
N LYS A 31 -14.66 1.53 26.67
CA LYS A 31 -14.59 1.01 28.05
C LYS A 31 -14.42 2.11 29.09
N GLU A 32 -13.83 3.24 28.70
CA GLU A 32 -13.62 4.40 29.58
C GLU A 32 -14.81 5.36 29.48
N TYR A 33 -15.54 5.58 30.57
CA TYR A 33 -16.74 6.42 30.59
C TYR A 33 -16.49 7.84 30.06
N SER A 34 -15.38 8.46 30.47
CA SER A 34 -14.98 9.81 30.06
C SER A 34 -14.71 9.89 28.54
N CYS A 35 -13.95 8.94 28.00
CA CYS A 35 -13.64 8.87 26.57
C CYS A 35 -14.90 8.58 25.75
N SER A 36 -15.67 7.57 26.14
CA SER A 36 -16.90 7.14 25.46
C SER A 36 -17.93 8.27 25.37
N THR A 37 -18.12 9.03 26.45
CA THR A 37 -19.05 10.17 26.49
C THR A 37 -18.59 11.27 25.55
N LYS A 38 -17.33 11.71 25.65
CA LYS A 38 -16.78 12.75 24.77
C LYS A 38 -16.75 12.32 23.29
N TYR A 39 -16.50 11.04 23.01
CA TYR A 39 -16.56 10.50 21.65
C TYR A 39 -17.98 10.56 21.06
N ARG A 40 -19.01 10.23 21.85
CA ARG A 40 -20.42 10.34 21.42
C ARG A 40 -20.82 11.79 21.19
N THR A 41 -20.48 12.69 22.12
CA THR A 41 -20.73 14.14 21.99
C THR A 41 -20.07 14.68 20.72
N MET A 42 -18.79 14.40 20.49
CA MET A 42 -18.08 14.82 19.28
C MET A 42 -18.83 14.38 18.01
N ARG A 43 -19.29 13.13 17.94
CA ARG A 43 -20.03 12.63 16.77
C ARG A 43 -21.38 13.32 16.55
N GLN A 44 -22.05 13.77 17.62
CA GLN A 44 -23.31 14.52 17.52
C GLN A 44 -23.08 15.93 17.01
N CYS A 45 -21.97 16.57 17.40
CA CYS A 45 -21.62 17.94 16.99
C CYS A 45 -21.46 18.12 15.48
N VAL A 46 -21.13 17.05 14.75
CA VAL A 46 -20.91 17.04 13.28
C VAL A 46 -22.00 16.31 12.50
N ALA A 47 -22.98 15.71 13.17
CA ALA A 47 -24.05 14.99 12.48
C ALA A 47 -24.94 15.97 11.69
N GLY A 48 -24.92 15.87 10.35
CA GLY A 48 -25.79 16.65 9.45
C GLY A 48 -25.29 18.06 9.13
N ARG A 49 -24.06 18.42 9.50
CA ARG A 49 -23.45 19.73 9.24
C ARG A 49 -22.08 19.51 8.60
N GLU A 50 -21.78 20.22 7.51
CA GLU A 50 -20.49 20.10 6.79
C GLU A 50 -19.32 20.59 7.63
N SER A 51 -18.91 19.82 8.65
CA SER A 51 -17.76 20.09 9.53
C SER A 51 -17.76 21.44 10.28
N ASN A 52 -18.83 22.23 10.16
CA ASN A 52 -18.95 23.56 10.74
C ASN A 52 -19.60 23.51 12.13
N PHE A 53 -18.77 23.40 13.15
CA PHE A 53 -19.17 23.46 14.57
C PHE A 53 -19.89 24.75 14.94
N SER A 54 -19.61 25.85 14.22
CA SER A 54 -20.25 27.16 14.38
C SER A 54 -21.77 27.14 14.12
N ALA A 55 -22.29 26.08 13.47
CA ALA A 55 -23.71 25.91 13.21
C ALA A 55 -24.48 25.28 14.38
N VAL A 56 -23.84 24.97 15.51
CA VAL A 56 -24.53 24.59 16.76
C VAL A 56 -25.10 25.85 17.41
N HIS A 57 -26.43 25.89 17.59
CA HIS A 57 -27.12 26.98 18.29
C HIS A 57 -26.89 26.87 19.81
N GLY A 58 -26.45 27.97 20.43
CA GLY A 58 -26.20 28.06 21.88
C GLY A 58 -24.72 27.96 22.25
N ALA A 59 -24.22 28.94 23.00
CA ALA A 59 -22.82 29.01 23.41
C ALA A 59 -22.37 27.82 24.28
N GLU A 60 -23.28 27.29 25.11
CA GLU A 60 -23.02 26.12 25.95
C GLU A 60 -22.80 24.86 25.11
N ALA A 61 -23.67 24.60 24.13
CA ALA A 61 -23.54 23.46 23.22
C ALA A 61 -22.28 23.56 22.34
N GLN A 62 -21.89 24.77 21.92
CA GLN A 62 -20.60 24.99 21.24
C GLN A 62 -19.40 24.68 22.15
N GLY A 63 -19.47 25.09 23.43
CA GLY A 63 -18.45 24.79 24.44
C GLY A 63 -18.29 23.29 24.69
N GLU A 64 -19.40 22.55 24.78
CA GLU A 64 -19.39 21.09 24.93
C GLU A 64 -18.77 20.38 23.73
N CYS A 65 -19.08 20.83 22.51
CA CYS A 65 -18.49 20.30 21.29
C CYS A 65 -16.99 20.54 21.22
N ARG A 66 -16.52 21.74 21.58
CA ARG A 66 -15.09 22.06 21.62
C ARG A 66 -14.36 21.20 22.66
N SER A 67 -14.94 21.07 23.86
CA SER A 67 -14.41 20.21 24.92
C SER A 67 -14.31 18.74 24.47
N ALA A 68 -15.33 18.24 23.77
CA ALA A 68 -15.33 16.88 23.22
C ALA A 68 -14.23 16.66 22.19
N ILE A 69 -14.03 17.60 21.27
CA ILE A 69 -12.96 17.58 20.27
C ILE A 69 -11.58 17.55 20.92
N ASP A 70 -11.33 18.42 21.91
CA ASP A 70 -10.02 18.51 22.55
C ASP A 70 -9.71 17.25 23.37
N ALA A 71 -10.71 16.66 24.04
CA ALA A 71 -10.58 15.35 24.67
C ALA A 71 -10.25 14.25 23.64
N MET A 72 -10.85 14.29 22.45
CA MET A 72 -10.56 13.32 21.39
C MET A 72 -9.15 13.46 20.83
N LYS A 73 -8.60 14.67 20.70
CA LYS A 73 -7.20 14.91 20.30
C LYS A 73 -6.18 14.28 21.26
N GLN A 74 -6.50 14.23 22.56
CA GLN A 74 -5.67 13.62 23.59
C GLN A 74 -5.83 12.09 23.68
N SER A 75 -6.89 11.55 23.08
CA SER A 75 -7.20 10.12 23.15
C SER A 75 -6.36 9.27 22.16
N PRO A 76 -6.25 7.95 22.39
CA PRO A 76 -5.63 7.03 21.44
C PRO A 76 -6.30 7.00 20.05
N LEU A 77 -7.55 7.47 19.95
CA LEU A 77 -8.31 7.54 18.70
C LEU A 77 -7.75 8.57 17.72
N TYR A 78 -7.16 9.67 18.21
CA TYR A 78 -6.64 10.74 17.34
C TYR A 78 -5.55 10.25 16.38
N ASN A 79 -4.65 9.44 16.93
CA ASN A 79 -3.48 8.94 16.21
C ASN A 79 -3.66 7.50 15.71
N CYS A 80 -4.86 6.93 15.78
CA CYS A 80 -5.10 5.58 15.28
C CYS A 80 -4.91 5.51 13.76
N ARG A 81 -4.45 4.37 13.25
CA ARG A 81 -4.34 4.13 11.80
C ARG A 81 -4.87 2.75 11.46
N CYS A 82 -5.16 2.56 10.19
CA CYS A 82 -5.61 1.28 9.67
C CYS A 82 -4.48 0.54 8.95
N ARG A 83 -4.67 -0.77 8.78
CA ARG A 83 -3.76 -1.61 7.98
C ARG A 83 -4.52 -2.18 6.79
N ARG A 84 -3.89 -2.15 5.62
CA ARG A 84 -4.46 -2.75 4.42
C ARG A 84 -4.64 -4.25 4.58
N GLY A 85 -5.78 -4.78 4.12
CA GLY A 85 -6.07 -6.22 4.16
C GLY A 85 -6.33 -6.80 5.56
N MET A 86 -6.56 -5.93 6.57
CA MET A 86 -6.95 -6.36 7.91
C MET A 86 -8.40 -6.85 7.93
N LYS A 87 -8.73 -7.80 8.83
CA LYS A 87 -10.06 -8.46 8.87
C LYS A 87 -11.24 -7.48 9.00
N LYS A 88 -11.07 -6.43 9.81
CA LYS A 88 -12.09 -5.38 10.07
C LYS A 88 -11.77 -4.05 9.34
N GLU A 89 -11.11 -4.09 8.18
CA GLU A 89 -10.63 -2.88 7.47
C GLU A 89 -11.73 -1.83 7.26
N LYS A 90 -12.88 -2.23 6.69
CA LYS A 90 -14.01 -1.31 6.47
C LYS A 90 -14.46 -0.62 7.76
N ASN A 91 -14.47 -1.35 8.88
CA ASN A 91 -14.84 -0.79 10.18
C ASN A 91 -13.77 0.18 10.71
N CYS A 92 -12.50 -0.20 10.60
CA CYS A 92 -11.37 0.65 10.96
C CYS A 92 -11.43 2.00 10.23
N LEU A 93 -11.63 1.98 8.90
CA LEU A 93 -11.70 3.18 8.08
C LEU A 93 -12.93 4.02 8.42
N ARG A 94 -14.08 3.39 8.69
CA ARG A 94 -15.28 4.12 9.14
C ARG A 94 -15.01 4.90 10.44
N ILE A 95 -14.34 4.27 11.41
CA ILE A 95 -13.96 4.93 12.67
C ILE A 95 -12.99 6.07 12.38
N PHE A 96 -11.91 5.82 11.63
CA PHE A 96 -10.93 6.83 11.25
C PHE A 96 -11.59 8.07 10.63
N TRP A 97 -12.40 7.88 9.57
CA TRP A 97 -13.02 9.01 8.87
C TRP A 97 -14.04 9.74 9.74
N SER A 98 -14.74 9.04 10.64
CA SER A 98 -15.64 9.70 11.59
C SER A 98 -14.91 10.63 12.55
N ILE A 99 -13.67 10.31 12.92
CA ILE A 99 -12.84 11.16 13.78
C ILE A 99 -12.20 12.27 12.95
N TYR A 100 -11.56 11.91 11.83
CA TYR A 100 -10.83 12.86 10.99
C TYR A 100 -11.73 14.00 10.47
N GLN A 101 -12.93 13.67 9.97
CA GLN A 101 -13.90 14.69 9.53
C GLN A 101 -14.40 15.57 10.68
N SER A 102 -14.43 15.05 11.91
CA SER A 102 -14.79 15.83 13.10
C SER A 102 -13.67 16.77 13.53
N LEU A 103 -12.41 16.49 13.20
CA LEU A 103 -11.27 17.19 13.78
C LEU A 103 -10.60 18.19 12.82
N GLN A 104 -10.66 17.96 11.51
CA GLN A 104 -9.82 18.64 10.53
C GLN A 104 -10.63 19.44 9.50
N GLY A 105 -11.66 20.18 9.94
CA GLY A 105 -12.55 21.00 9.10
C GLY A 105 -11.97 21.37 7.73
N ASN A 106 -12.49 20.71 6.69
CA ASN A 106 -12.24 20.94 5.26
C ASN A 106 -10.79 21.14 4.75
N ASP A 107 -9.74 20.66 5.44
CA ASP A 107 -8.39 20.86 4.92
C ASP A 107 -8.04 19.88 3.78
N LEU A 108 -7.58 20.45 2.67
CA LEU A 108 -7.57 19.87 1.31
C LEU A 108 -6.36 18.94 1.03
N LEU A 109 -5.67 18.49 2.08
CA LEU A 109 -4.59 17.52 1.99
C LEU A 109 -5.10 16.17 2.50
N GLU A 110 -5.46 15.29 1.57
CA GLU A 110 -6.11 14.00 1.82
C GLU A 110 -5.16 13.06 2.59
N TYR A 111 -5.14 13.20 3.92
CA TYR A 111 -4.25 12.44 4.79
C TYR A 111 -4.59 10.94 4.75
N SER A 112 -3.61 10.11 4.39
CA SER A 112 -3.81 8.65 4.31
C SER A 112 -4.15 8.04 5.69
N PRO A 113 -5.25 7.28 5.81
CA PRO A 113 -5.64 6.62 7.07
C PRO A 113 -4.78 5.39 7.38
N TYR A 114 -3.96 4.93 6.43
CA TYR A 114 -3.15 3.73 6.60
C TYR A 114 -1.82 4.01 7.30
N GLU A 115 -1.30 3.02 8.01
CA GLU A 115 0.05 3.11 8.57
C GLU A 115 1.10 3.20 7.43
N PRO A 116 2.04 4.16 7.49
CA PRO A 116 3.20 4.18 6.61
C PRO A 116 3.96 2.87 6.73
N VAL A 117 4.41 2.35 5.61
CA VAL A 117 4.93 0.98 5.53
C VAL A 117 6.40 0.95 5.93
N ASN A 118 6.70 1.12 7.22
CA ASN A 118 8.08 1.10 7.70
C ASN A 118 8.74 -0.30 7.63
N SER A 119 7.95 -1.38 7.48
CA SER A 119 8.42 -2.77 7.61
C SER A 119 8.33 -3.64 6.34
N ARG A 120 7.51 -3.30 5.33
CA ARG A 120 7.47 -4.04 4.04
C ARG A 120 8.35 -3.44 2.94
N LEU A 121 9.05 -2.36 3.25
CA LEU A 121 10.05 -1.78 2.37
C LEU A 121 11.07 -2.83 1.95
N SER A 122 11.51 -3.70 2.87
CA SER A 122 12.41 -4.82 2.58
C SER A 122 11.86 -5.81 1.53
N ASP A 123 10.57 -6.12 1.54
CA ASP A 123 9.95 -7.05 0.57
C ASP A 123 9.69 -6.40 -0.80
N ILE A 124 9.48 -5.09 -0.84
CA ILE A 124 9.32 -4.34 -2.10
C ILE A 124 10.70 -4.01 -2.71
N PHE A 125 11.72 -3.70 -1.90
CA PHE A 125 13.10 -3.56 -2.37
C PHE A 125 13.69 -4.91 -2.84
N ARG A 126 13.25 -6.04 -2.27
CA ARG A 126 13.53 -7.40 -2.77
C ARG A 126 12.89 -7.73 -4.13
N LEU A 127 12.03 -6.88 -4.69
CA LEU A 127 11.53 -7.03 -6.07
C LEU A 127 12.58 -6.67 -7.11
N ALA A 128 13.69 -6.09 -6.67
CA ALA A 128 14.81 -5.72 -7.51
C ALA A 128 15.22 -6.79 -8.52
N PRO A 129 15.42 -8.06 -8.11
CA PRO A 129 15.86 -9.11 -9.02
C PRO A 129 14.73 -9.71 -9.86
N ILE A 130 13.46 -9.34 -9.63
CA ILE A 130 12.30 -9.91 -10.33
C ILE A 130 11.83 -8.96 -11.45
N ILE A 131 11.93 -7.66 -11.23
CA ILE A 131 11.64 -6.64 -12.26
C ILE A 131 12.88 -6.38 -13.12
N ALA A 132 14.08 -6.52 -12.54
CA ALA A 132 15.37 -6.45 -13.24
C ALA A 132 16.08 -7.81 -13.28
N ALA A 133 15.33 -8.92 -13.42
CA ALA A 133 15.94 -10.24 -13.60
C ALA A 133 16.97 -10.19 -14.73
N GLU A 134 18.13 -10.77 -14.41
CA GLU A 134 19.38 -10.89 -15.17
C GLU A 134 19.22 -11.16 -16.68
N PRO A 135 20.25 -10.94 -17.51
CA PRO A 135 20.18 -11.10 -18.97
C PRO A 135 19.96 -12.57 -19.39
N ALA A 136 18.77 -13.10 -19.12
CA ALA A 136 18.28 -14.37 -19.61
C ALA A 136 17.59 -14.12 -20.95
N SER A 137 18.43 -13.99 -21.99
CA SER A 137 18.05 -13.90 -23.40
C SER A 137 17.17 -12.70 -23.80
N THR A 138 17.55 -12.02 -24.87
CA THR A 138 16.86 -10.87 -25.46
C THR A 138 15.49 -11.20 -26.11
N LYS A 139 14.88 -12.34 -25.77
CA LYS A 139 13.66 -12.89 -26.40
C LYS A 139 12.56 -13.35 -25.43
N GLU A 140 12.71 -13.18 -24.11
CA GLU A 140 11.71 -13.70 -23.15
C GLU A 140 10.71 -12.64 -22.64
N ASN A 141 9.43 -13.04 -22.61
CA ASN A 141 8.33 -12.22 -22.11
C ASN A 141 8.27 -12.23 -20.57
N ASN A 142 8.71 -11.14 -19.93
CA ASN A 142 8.73 -11.02 -18.46
C ASN A 142 7.36 -11.20 -17.80
N CYS A 143 6.27 -10.77 -18.45
CA CYS A 143 4.91 -10.96 -17.94
C CYS A 143 4.51 -12.45 -17.95
N LEU A 144 4.98 -13.21 -18.94
CA LEU A 144 4.77 -14.65 -18.99
C LEU A 144 5.57 -15.34 -17.86
N ASN A 145 6.82 -14.94 -17.65
CA ASN A 145 7.67 -15.49 -16.58
C ASN A 145 7.06 -15.21 -15.19
N ALA A 146 6.55 -14.00 -14.96
CA ALA A 146 5.83 -13.68 -13.73
C ALA A 146 4.56 -14.51 -13.54
N ALA A 147 3.80 -14.75 -14.62
CA ALA A 147 2.63 -15.61 -14.57
C ALA A 147 2.98 -17.07 -14.27
N LYS A 148 4.11 -17.59 -14.81
CA LYS A 148 4.64 -18.92 -14.48
C LYS A 148 5.04 -19.00 -13.00
N ALA A 149 5.78 -18.01 -12.50
CA ALA A 149 6.19 -17.95 -11.10
C ALA A 149 5.00 -17.93 -10.12
N CYS A 150 3.92 -17.20 -10.45
CA CYS A 150 2.69 -17.23 -9.67
C CYS A 150 2.03 -18.62 -9.69
N ASN A 151 2.01 -19.30 -10.84
CA ASN A 151 1.40 -20.62 -10.98
C ASN A 151 2.14 -21.72 -10.22
N LEU A 152 3.45 -21.56 -9.99
CA LEU A 152 4.26 -22.46 -9.16
C LEU A 152 4.11 -22.20 -7.65
N ASN A 153 3.45 -21.11 -7.26
CA ASN A 153 3.21 -20.79 -5.85
C ASN A 153 1.74 -21.02 -5.47
N ASP A 154 1.48 -21.92 -4.53
CA ASP A 154 0.12 -22.31 -4.16
C ASP A 154 -0.75 -21.14 -3.69
N THR A 155 -0.18 -20.20 -2.94
CA THR A 155 -0.90 -19.02 -2.47
C THR A 155 -1.27 -18.12 -3.66
N CYS A 156 -0.32 -17.79 -4.53
CA CYS A 156 -0.58 -16.95 -5.69
C CYS A 156 -1.56 -17.63 -6.66
N LYS A 157 -1.31 -18.90 -7.02
CA LYS A 157 -2.21 -19.71 -7.86
C LYS A 157 -3.64 -19.73 -7.32
N LYS A 158 -3.82 -20.00 -6.03
CA LYS A 158 -5.14 -20.03 -5.37
C LYS A 158 -5.87 -18.70 -5.50
N TYR A 159 -5.24 -17.58 -5.10
CA TYR A 159 -5.89 -16.28 -5.17
C TYR A 159 -6.08 -15.80 -6.62
N ARG A 160 -5.17 -16.19 -7.54
CA ARG A 160 -5.29 -15.90 -8.97
C ARG A 160 -6.53 -16.55 -9.56
N SER A 161 -6.71 -17.85 -9.37
CA SER A 161 -7.93 -18.55 -9.80
C SER A 161 -9.18 -17.98 -9.12
N ALA A 162 -9.08 -17.61 -7.84
CA ALA A 162 -10.21 -17.06 -7.08
C ALA A 162 -10.74 -15.72 -7.63
N TYR A 163 -9.88 -14.85 -8.19
CA TYR A 163 -10.36 -13.64 -8.86
C TYR A 163 -10.74 -13.87 -10.32
N ILE A 164 -10.03 -14.75 -11.05
CA ILE A 164 -10.35 -15.02 -12.46
C ILE A 164 -11.78 -15.54 -12.59
N ASN A 165 -12.17 -16.51 -11.76
CA ASN A 165 -13.49 -17.16 -11.83
C ASN A 165 -14.67 -16.16 -11.88
N PRO A 166 -14.88 -15.26 -10.89
CA PRO A 166 -15.98 -14.29 -10.95
C PRO A 166 -15.79 -13.18 -11.99
N CYS A 167 -14.58 -12.96 -12.49
CA CYS A 167 -14.31 -11.96 -13.53
C CYS A 167 -14.54 -12.48 -14.96
N THR A 168 -14.54 -13.80 -15.18
CA THR A 168 -14.77 -14.42 -16.50
C THR A 168 -16.09 -15.19 -16.60
N SER A 169 -16.73 -15.49 -15.46
CA SER A 169 -18.03 -16.16 -15.45
C SER A 169 -19.12 -15.20 -15.91
N ARG A 170 -19.68 -15.46 -17.10
CA ARG A 170 -20.82 -14.71 -17.65
C ARG A 170 -22.04 -14.89 -16.75
N VAL A 171 -22.72 -13.78 -16.42
CA VAL A 171 -23.90 -13.79 -15.53
C VAL A 171 -25.19 -13.79 -16.33
N SER A 172 -25.25 -13.03 -17.42
CA SER A 172 -26.40 -13.01 -18.33
C SER A 172 -25.97 -12.62 -19.76
N THR A 173 -26.94 -12.53 -20.67
CA THR A 173 -26.71 -12.03 -22.03
C THR A 173 -26.21 -10.58 -22.03
N SER A 174 -26.69 -9.75 -21.10
CA SER A 174 -26.34 -8.33 -20.93
C SER A 174 -25.17 -8.09 -19.95
N GLU A 175 -24.97 -8.94 -18.96
CA GLU A 175 -23.92 -8.82 -17.94
C GLU A 175 -22.76 -9.78 -18.21
N VAL A 176 -21.63 -9.20 -18.62
CA VAL A 176 -20.41 -9.94 -18.95
C VAL A 176 -19.82 -10.66 -17.73
N CYS A 177 -20.00 -10.12 -16.52
CA CYS A 177 -19.51 -10.71 -15.29
C CYS A 177 -20.17 -10.12 -14.03
N ASN A 178 -19.95 -10.75 -12.87
CA ASN A 178 -20.31 -10.16 -11.58
C ASN A 178 -19.20 -9.22 -11.09
N LYS A 179 -19.24 -7.95 -11.53
CA LYS A 179 -18.20 -6.92 -11.23
C LYS A 179 -17.93 -6.77 -9.72
N ARG A 180 -18.97 -6.85 -8.88
CA ARG A 180 -18.84 -6.77 -7.41
C ARG A 180 -18.03 -7.93 -6.82
N LYS A 181 -18.29 -9.18 -7.24
CA LYS A 181 -17.51 -10.35 -6.81
C LYS A 181 -16.08 -10.30 -7.36
N CYS A 182 -15.92 -9.93 -8.63
CA CYS A 182 -14.63 -9.73 -9.29
C CYS A 182 -13.74 -8.72 -8.52
N HIS A 183 -14.25 -7.52 -8.26
CA HIS A 183 -13.57 -6.48 -7.49
C HIS A 183 -13.20 -6.92 -6.07
N LYS A 184 -14.10 -7.64 -5.38
CA LYS A 184 -13.80 -8.17 -4.04
C LYS A 184 -12.64 -9.17 -4.08
N ALA A 185 -12.61 -10.07 -5.06
CA ALA A 185 -11.56 -11.06 -5.20
C ALA A 185 -10.23 -10.44 -5.64
N LEU A 186 -10.24 -9.44 -6.54
CA LEU A 186 -9.06 -8.66 -6.90
C LEU A 186 -8.41 -7.97 -5.69
N ARG A 187 -9.22 -7.32 -4.84
CA ARG A 187 -8.70 -6.72 -3.59
C ARG A 187 -8.04 -7.78 -2.69
N GLN A 188 -8.64 -8.97 -2.58
CA GLN A 188 -8.05 -10.06 -1.80
C GLN A 188 -6.72 -10.55 -2.40
N PHE A 189 -6.63 -10.65 -3.74
CA PHE A 189 -5.39 -11.01 -4.41
C PHE A 189 -4.26 -10.03 -4.07
N PHE A 190 -4.45 -8.73 -4.28
CA PHE A 190 -3.41 -7.73 -4.03
C PHE A 190 -3.12 -7.49 -2.55
N ASP A 191 -4.05 -7.78 -1.64
CA ASP A 191 -3.82 -7.64 -0.20
C ASP A 191 -3.19 -8.89 0.45
N LYS A 192 -3.34 -10.09 -0.14
CA LYS A 192 -2.87 -11.37 0.45
C LYS A 192 -1.71 -12.04 -0.29
N VAL A 193 -1.56 -11.83 -1.59
CA VAL A 193 -0.47 -12.42 -2.36
C VAL A 193 0.81 -11.61 -2.13
N PRO A 194 1.96 -12.27 -1.85
CA PRO A 194 3.24 -11.57 -1.74
C PRO A 194 3.54 -10.70 -2.96
N THR A 195 4.04 -9.49 -2.73
CA THR A 195 4.34 -8.49 -3.78
C THR A 195 5.26 -9.05 -4.86
N LYS A 196 6.15 -9.99 -4.52
CA LYS A 196 7.03 -10.68 -5.49
C LYS A 196 6.31 -11.35 -6.66
N TYR A 197 5.08 -11.83 -6.44
CA TYR A 197 4.30 -12.43 -7.53
C TYR A 197 3.29 -11.44 -8.11
N SER A 198 2.55 -10.72 -7.25
CA SER A 198 1.49 -9.82 -7.71
C SER A 198 2.06 -8.63 -8.51
N TYR A 199 3.19 -8.06 -8.08
CA TYR A 199 3.82 -6.93 -8.79
C TYR A 199 4.59 -7.39 -10.02
N GLY A 200 5.17 -8.60 -9.99
CA GLY A 200 5.77 -9.20 -11.19
C GLY A 200 4.76 -9.32 -12.32
N MET A 201 3.51 -9.70 -12.03
CA MET A 201 2.45 -9.79 -13.04
C MET A 201 1.88 -8.43 -13.44
N LEU A 202 1.74 -7.50 -12.49
CA LEU A 202 1.11 -6.20 -12.74
C LEU A 202 2.04 -5.20 -13.43
N PHE A 203 3.32 -5.18 -13.06
CA PHE A 203 4.30 -4.17 -13.48
C PHE A 203 5.46 -4.74 -14.29
N CYS A 204 5.34 -5.95 -14.85
CA CYS A 204 6.34 -6.53 -15.75
C CYS A 204 6.74 -5.55 -16.87
N SER A 205 8.04 -5.48 -17.16
CA SER A 205 8.58 -4.71 -18.27
C SER A 205 8.41 -5.50 -19.58
N CYS A 206 8.20 -4.79 -20.69
CA CYS A 206 8.06 -5.41 -22.02
C CYS A 206 9.11 -4.84 -22.96
N PRO A 207 9.99 -5.69 -23.56
CA PRO A 207 11.02 -5.24 -24.49
C PRO A 207 10.42 -4.78 -25.84
N THR A 208 11.20 -4.00 -26.58
CA THR A 208 10.80 -3.35 -27.85
C THR A 208 10.43 -4.30 -28.99
N GLY A 209 10.92 -5.54 -29.00
CA GLY A 209 10.60 -6.53 -30.05
C GLY A 209 9.27 -7.29 -29.88
N ASP A 210 8.76 -7.44 -28.65
CA ASP A 210 7.56 -8.21 -28.29
C ASP A 210 6.47 -7.33 -27.62
N GLN A 211 6.51 -6.02 -27.87
CA GLN A 211 5.71 -5.04 -27.12
C GLN A 211 4.23 -5.38 -27.10
N THR A 212 3.64 -5.80 -28.21
CA THR A 212 2.18 -5.96 -28.31
C THR A 212 1.66 -7.12 -27.46
N ALA A 213 2.26 -8.32 -27.56
CA ALA A 213 1.80 -9.49 -26.82
C ALA A 213 2.13 -9.40 -25.31
N CYS A 214 3.31 -8.86 -24.97
CA CYS A 214 3.70 -8.64 -23.58
C CYS A 214 2.84 -7.54 -22.93
N ALA A 215 2.66 -6.39 -23.59
CA ALA A 215 1.86 -5.30 -23.05
C ALA A 215 0.38 -5.68 -22.93
N GLU A 216 -0.16 -6.46 -23.88
CA GLU A 216 -1.52 -6.97 -23.77
C GLU A 216 -1.67 -7.96 -22.61
N ARG A 217 -0.70 -8.86 -22.39
CA ARG A 217 -0.68 -9.73 -21.21
C ARG A 217 -0.68 -8.92 -19.91
N ARG A 218 0.10 -7.85 -19.84
CA ARG A 218 0.15 -6.92 -18.70
C ARG A 218 -1.19 -6.22 -18.47
N ARG A 219 -1.82 -5.71 -19.54
CA ARG A 219 -3.15 -5.07 -19.50
C ARG A 219 -4.25 -6.03 -19.06
N GLN A 220 -4.14 -7.30 -19.46
CA GLN A 220 -5.09 -8.36 -19.14
C GLN A 220 -4.96 -8.92 -17.72
N THR A 221 -3.92 -8.53 -16.96
CA THR A 221 -3.67 -9.03 -15.59
C THR A 221 -4.88 -8.89 -14.66
N ILE A 222 -5.70 -7.86 -14.81
CA ILE A 222 -6.88 -7.61 -13.97
C ILE A 222 -8.21 -7.95 -14.66
N VAL A 223 -8.20 -8.57 -15.84
CA VAL A 223 -9.41 -8.87 -16.64
C VAL A 223 -10.23 -7.60 -16.94
N PRO A 224 -9.70 -6.67 -17.77
CA PRO A 224 -10.27 -5.34 -17.94
C PRO A 224 -11.71 -5.31 -18.44
N VAL A 225 -12.10 -6.26 -19.30
CA VAL A 225 -13.47 -6.38 -19.84
C VAL A 225 -14.53 -6.47 -18.73
N CYS A 226 -14.16 -6.96 -17.54
CA CYS A 226 -15.04 -7.05 -16.38
C CYS A 226 -14.71 -5.99 -15.31
N SER A 227 -13.44 -5.86 -14.95
CA SER A 227 -13.04 -5.11 -13.76
C SER A 227 -12.80 -3.62 -14.01
N TYR A 228 -12.54 -3.23 -15.26
CA TYR A 228 -12.09 -1.90 -15.65
C TYR A 228 -13.09 -1.21 -16.57
N GLU A 229 -13.38 -1.85 -17.70
CA GLU A 229 -14.27 -1.32 -18.74
C GLU A 229 -15.72 -1.27 -18.27
N ASP A 230 -16.46 -0.29 -18.78
CA ASP A 230 -17.91 -0.12 -18.67
C ASP A 230 -18.42 0.43 -20.01
N LYS A 231 -19.73 0.36 -20.25
CA LYS A 231 -20.34 0.80 -21.53
C LYS A 231 -19.95 2.24 -21.88
N ASP A 232 -20.03 3.13 -20.89
CA ASP A 232 -19.76 4.55 -21.04
C ASP A 232 -18.64 4.98 -20.09
N LYS A 233 -17.85 5.97 -20.53
CA LYS A 233 -16.91 6.65 -19.64
C LYS A 233 -17.63 7.77 -18.91
N THR A 234 -17.52 7.76 -17.59
CA THR A 234 -18.07 8.83 -16.74
C THR A 234 -17.06 9.96 -16.62
N ASN A 235 -17.53 11.14 -16.20
CA ASN A 235 -16.63 12.23 -15.84
C ASN A 235 -15.76 11.86 -14.64
N CYS A 236 -14.44 12.10 -14.70
CA CYS A 236 -13.52 11.71 -13.64
C CYS A 236 -13.80 12.34 -12.27
N LEU A 237 -14.33 13.57 -12.22
CA LEU A 237 -14.71 14.21 -10.96
C LEU A 237 -15.95 13.54 -10.35
N SER A 238 -16.91 13.11 -11.17
CA SER A 238 -18.05 12.29 -10.71
C SER A 238 -17.59 10.94 -10.16
N LEU A 239 -16.66 10.27 -10.85
CA LEU A 239 -16.06 9.02 -10.38
C LEU A 239 -15.29 9.22 -9.06
N GLN A 240 -14.59 10.34 -8.92
CA GLN A 240 -13.91 10.73 -7.69
C GLN A 240 -14.91 10.92 -6.54
N ASN A 241 -16.01 11.61 -6.77
CA ASN A 241 -17.07 11.80 -5.78
C ASN A 241 -17.71 10.46 -5.37
N THR A 242 -17.99 9.59 -6.34
CA THR A 242 -18.46 8.22 -6.08
C THR A 242 -17.46 7.44 -5.20
N CYS A 243 -16.16 7.55 -5.50
CA CYS A 243 -15.10 6.93 -4.69
C CYS A 243 -15.07 7.47 -3.25
N LYS A 244 -15.24 8.79 -3.07
CA LYS A 244 -15.26 9.45 -1.75
C LYS A 244 -16.40 8.97 -0.84
N THR A 245 -17.53 8.50 -1.40
CA THR A 245 -18.62 7.89 -0.59
C THR A 245 -18.26 6.52 -0.01
N ASN A 246 -17.31 5.80 -0.60
CA ASN A 246 -16.92 4.46 -0.17
C ASN A 246 -15.65 4.54 0.68
N TYR A 247 -15.74 4.20 1.96
CA TYR A 247 -14.59 4.27 2.88
C TYR A 247 -13.34 3.53 2.39
N ILE A 248 -13.48 2.41 1.68
CA ILE A 248 -12.31 1.72 1.11
C ILE A 248 -11.74 2.52 -0.04
N CYS A 249 -12.56 2.92 -1.02
CA CYS A 249 -12.08 3.66 -2.19
C CYS A 249 -11.47 5.01 -1.80
N ARG A 250 -12.18 5.81 -1.00
CA ARG A 250 -11.70 7.08 -0.44
C ARG A 250 -10.33 6.95 0.19
N SER A 251 -10.16 5.93 1.04
CA SER A 251 -8.89 5.71 1.75
C SER A 251 -7.76 5.30 0.83
N ARG A 252 -8.04 4.44 -0.16
CA ARG A 252 -7.03 3.99 -1.14
C ARG A 252 -6.66 5.11 -2.12
N LEU A 253 -7.60 6.00 -2.45
CA LEU A 253 -7.36 7.19 -3.27
C LEU A 253 -6.50 8.24 -2.54
N ALA A 254 -6.81 8.51 -1.27
CA ALA A 254 -5.99 9.38 -0.42
C ALA A 254 -4.54 8.86 -0.29
N ASP A 255 -4.38 7.55 -0.11
CA ASP A 255 -3.08 6.88 -0.05
C ASP A 255 -2.30 7.04 -1.36
N PHE A 256 -2.99 6.88 -2.50
CA PHE A 256 -2.41 7.08 -3.83
C PHE A 256 -1.94 8.52 -4.05
N ILE A 257 -2.80 9.50 -3.77
CA ILE A 257 -2.46 10.92 -3.94
C ILE A 257 -1.27 11.31 -3.04
N SER A 258 -1.26 10.82 -1.79
CA SER A 258 -0.18 11.10 -0.83
C SER A 258 1.17 10.49 -1.22
N ASN A 259 1.18 9.24 -1.71
CA ASN A 259 2.44 8.51 -1.91
C ASN A 259 2.96 8.59 -3.35
N CYS A 260 2.10 8.87 -4.33
CA CYS A 260 2.47 8.99 -5.74
C CYS A 260 2.53 10.45 -6.21
N GLN A 261 2.54 11.43 -5.31
CA GLN A 261 2.67 12.84 -5.67
C GLN A 261 3.97 13.06 -6.47
N PRO A 262 3.89 13.58 -7.70
CA PRO A 262 5.07 13.83 -8.52
C PRO A 262 5.86 15.02 -7.97
N GLU A 263 7.18 14.92 -7.98
CA GLU A 263 8.10 16.00 -7.61
C GLU A 263 9.16 16.16 -8.71
N VAL A 264 9.27 17.37 -9.26
CA VAL A 264 10.12 17.67 -10.41
C VAL A 264 11.60 17.60 -10.03
N HIS A 265 11.91 18.07 -8.81
CA HIS A 265 13.28 18.15 -8.29
C HIS A 265 13.78 16.83 -7.69
N SER A 266 12.90 15.84 -7.46
CA SER A 266 13.34 14.53 -6.98
C SER A 266 13.94 13.71 -8.11
N ILE A 267 15.07 13.07 -7.82
CA ILE A 267 15.69 12.06 -8.69
C ILE A 267 14.70 10.94 -8.98
N SER A 268 13.92 10.57 -7.95
CA SER A 268 12.92 9.52 -8.05
C SER A 268 11.68 9.91 -8.86
N GLY A 269 11.43 11.22 -8.99
CA GLY A 269 10.18 11.75 -9.51
C GLY A 269 9.01 11.69 -8.52
N CYS A 270 9.19 11.15 -7.32
CA CYS A 270 8.21 11.07 -6.23
C CYS A 270 8.60 12.02 -5.09
N LEU A 271 7.63 12.73 -4.50
CA LEU A 271 7.90 13.68 -3.40
C LEU A 271 8.59 13.04 -2.17
N ARG A 272 8.19 11.82 -1.79
CA ARG A 272 8.73 11.12 -0.61
C ARG A 272 9.89 10.18 -0.93
N GLU A 273 10.37 10.20 -2.18
CA GLU A 273 11.39 9.31 -2.74
C GLU A 273 11.16 7.80 -2.51
N ASN A 274 9.91 7.41 -2.26
CA ASN A 274 9.55 6.04 -1.92
C ASN A 274 8.65 5.41 -3.00
N TYR A 275 9.29 4.75 -3.96
CA TYR A 275 8.62 4.03 -5.03
C TYR A 275 7.73 2.89 -4.52
N ALA A 276 8.14 2.25 -3.42
CA ALA A 276 7.44 1.10 -2.88
C ALA A 276 6.05 1.47 -2.37
N ASP A 277 5.96 2.60 -1.67
CA ASP A 277 4.70 3.14 -1.17
C ASP A 277 3.80 3.58 -2.33
N CYS A 278 4.36 4.15 -3.40
CA CYS A 278 3.56 4.50 -4.58
C CYS A 278 3.00 3.27 -5.30
N LEU A 279 3.82 2.24 -5.58
CA LEU A 279 3.36 0.98 -6.20
C LEU A 279 2.32 0.26 -5.35
N LEU A 280 2.51 0.28 -4.03
CA LEU A 280 1.54 -0.22 -3.09
C LEU A 280 0.24 0.56 -3.17
N SER A 281 0.29 1.89 -3.11
CA SER A 281 -0.91 2.73 -3.17
C SER A 281 -1.67 2.55 -4.50
N TYR A 282 -0.95 2.52 -5.63
CA TYR A 282 -1.52 2.23 -6.95
C TYR A 282 -2.23 0.87 -7.00
N SER A 283 -1.54 -0.21 -6.61
CA SER A 283 -2.16 -1.55 -6.61
C SER A 283 -3.32 -1.65 -5.60
N GLY A 284 -3.35 -0.79 -4.59
CA GLY A 284 -4.44 -0.68 -3.63
C GLY A 284 -5.75 -0.12 -4.18
N LEU A 285 -5.71 0.59 -5.32
CA LEU A 285 -6.89 1.09 -6.03
C LEU A 285 -7.59 -0.01 -6.83
N ILE A 286 -6.88 -1.08 -7.22
CA ILE A 286 -7.43 -2.15 -8.05
C ILE A 286 -8.52 -2.90 -7.29
N GLY A 287 -9.68 -3.03 -7.95
CA GLY A 287 -10.89 -3.59 -7.36
C GLY A 287 -11.66 -2.59 -6.51
N THR A 288 -11.40 -1.29 -6.61
CA THR A 288 -12.31 -0.23 -6.16
C THR A 288 -13.07 0.36 -7.35
N VAL A 289 -13.97 1.32 -7.12
CA VAL A 289 -14.60 2.06 -8.24
C VAL A 289 -13.59 2.89 -9.04
N MET A 290 -12.46 3.29 -8.42
CA MET A 290 -11.36 4.00 -9.07
C MET A 290 -10.26 3.04 -9.51
N THR A 291 -10.60 1.95 -10.22
CA THR A 291 -9.61 0.96 -10.68
C THR A 291 -8.84 1.51 -11.90
N PRO A 292 -7.52 1.76 -11.81
CA PRO A 292 -6.72 2.16 -12.97
C PRO A 292 -6.25 0.93 -13.76
N ASN A 293 -5.98 1.12 -15.06
CA ASN A 293 -5.30 0.12 -15.88
C ASN A 293 -4.46 0.77 -17.00
N TYR A 294 -3.66 -0.06 -17.68
CA TYR A 294 -2.93 0.34 -18.88
C TYR A 294 -3.89 0.69 -20.02
N VAL A 295 -3.69 1.86 -20.61
CA VAL A 295 -4.39 2.30 -21.82
C VAL A 295 -3.67 1.74 -23.05
N ARG A 296 -4.42 1.45 -24.12
CA ARG A 296 -3.84 1.09 -25.42
C ARG A 296 -3.23 2.34 -26.07
N SER A 297 -2.01 2.68 -25.68
CA SER A 297 -1.23 3.80 -26.23
C SER A 297 0.23 3.40 -26.44
N PHE A 298 0.96 4.15 -27.25
CA PHE A 298 2.42 4.04 -27.29
C PHE A 298 2.99 4.46 -25.93
N GLY A 299 3.80 3.59 -25.31
CA GLY A 299 4.40 3.82 -23.99
C GLY A 299 3.54 3.37 -22.79
N ILE A 300 3.94 3.78 -21.59
CA ILE A 300 3.20 3.46 -20.34
C ILE A 300 2.32 4.65 -19.97
N SER A 301 1.03 4.50 -20.24
CA SER A 301 -0.03 5.39 -19.78
C SER A 301 -1.04 4.58 -18.96
N LEU A 302 -1.38 5.11 -17.79
CA LEU A 302 -2.32 4.51 -16.84
C LEU A 302 -3.48 5.47 -16.68
N SER A 303 -4.70 4.95 -16.62
CA SER A 303 -5.88 5.78 -16.36
C SER A 303 -6.98 4.96 -15.70
N PRO A 304 -7.79 5.54 -14.79
CA PRO A 304 -9.12 5.02 -14.47
C PRO A 304 -10.04 5.05 -15.71
N TRP A 305 -11.19 4.35 -15.63
CA TRP A 305 -12.21 4.35 -16.68
C TRP A 305 -13.11 5.59 -16.61
N CYS A 306 -12.54 6.74 -16.93
CA CYS A 306 -13.22 8.03 -16.99
C CYS A 306 -12.52 8.96 -17.98
N ASP A 307 -13.14 10.09 -18.27
CA ASP A 307 -12.52 11.21 -18.98
C ASP A 307 -13.03 12.55 -18.43
N CYS A 308 -12.59 13.66 -19.03
CA CYS A 308 -12.97 15.02 -18.63
C CYS A 308 -14.04 15.62 -19.54
N SER A 309 -14.84 14.79 -20.20
CA SER A 309 -16.01 15.23 -20.96
C SER A 309 -17.07 15.79 -20.01
N GLY A 310 -17.71 16.90 -20.37
CA GLY A 310 -18.76 17.50 -19.55
C GLY A 310 -18.30 18.18 -18.25
N SER A 311 -16.99 18.45 -18.08
CA SER A 311 -16.48 19.13 -16.87
C SER A 311 -16.81 20.62 -16.78
N GLY A 312 -17.15 21.28 -17.89
CA GLY A 312 -17.40 22.73 -17.93
C GLY A 312 -16.25 23.54 -17.30
N ASN A 313 -16.58 24.40 -16.34
CA ASN A 313 -15.61 25.23 -15.62
C ASN A 313 -14.63 24.43 -14.74
N SER A 314 -14.98 23.21 -14.33
CA SER A 314 -14.11 22.32 -13.53
C SER A 314 -13.17 21.47 -14.40
N LYS A 315 -13.05 21.78 -15.70
CA LYS A 315 -12.13 21.09 -16.60
C LYS A 315 -10.66 21.12 -16.12
N PRO A 316 -10.11 22.25 -15.64
CA PRO A 316 -8.74 22.28 -15.12
C PRO A 316 -8.52 21.32 -13.94
N ASP A 317 -9.49 21.22 -13.02
CA ASP A 317 -9.42 20.32 -11.87
C ASP A 317 -9.47 18.84 -12.31
N CYS A 318 -10.32 18.55 -13.30
CA CYS A 318 -10.41 17.22 -13.88
C CYS A 318 -9.11 16.82 -14.59
N ASP A 319 -8.56 17.71 -15.42
CA ASP A 319 -7.32 17.45 -16.16
C ASP A 319 -6.15 17.21 -15.18
N LYS A 320 -6.04 18.04 -14.14
CA LYS A 320 -5.07 17.86 -13.05
C LYS A 320 -5.24 16.51 -12.34
N PHE A 321 -6.47 16.08 -12.09
CA PHE A 321 -6.75 14.77 -11.49
C PHE A 321 -6.33 13.61 -12.42
N VAL A 322 -6.62 13.70 -13.72
CA VAL A 322 -6.23 12.67 -14.70
C VAL A 322 -4.72 12.58 -14.86
N GLU A 323 -4.01 13.71 -14.82
CA GLU A 323 -2.54 13.77 -14.91
C GLU A 323 -1.83 13.00 -13.79
N LEU A 324 -2.45 12.86 -12.61
CA LEU A 324 -1.94 12.02 -11.52
C LEU A 324 -1.77 10.55 -11.92
N PHE A 325 -2.49 10.10 -12.95
CA PHE A 325 -2.40 8.74 -13.48
C PHE A 325 -1.62 8.69 -14.80
N THR A 326 -1.98 9.54 -15.77
CA THR A 326 -1.51 9.43 -17.15
C THR A 326 -0.08 9.96 -17.34
N ASN A 327 0.26 11.06 -16.68
CA ASN A 327 1.54 11.78 -16.84
C ASN A 327 2.33 11.88 -15.53
N ASN A 328 2.24 10.86 -14.69
CA ASN A 328 2.90 10.87 -13.41
C ASN A 328 4.35 10.33 -13.51
N ARG A 329 5.32 11.24 -13.33
CA ARG A 329 6.76 10.89 -13.36
C ARG A 329 7.16 9.90 -12.27
N CYS A 330 6.54 9.96 -11.10
CA CYS A 330 6.74 8.99 -10.02
C CYS A 330 6.34 7.58 -10.51
N LEU A 331 5.12 7.42 -11.03
CA LEU A 331 4.62 6.13 -11.54
C LEU A 331 5.38 5.62 -12.76
N ARG A 332 5.85 6.50 -13.65
CA ARG A 332 6.63 6.08 -14.82
C ARG A 332 8.04 5.62 -14.46
N LYS A 333 8.67 6.22 -13.44
CA LYS A 333 10.01 5.83 -12.98
C LYS A 333 9.99 4.66 -11.98
N CYS A 334 8.90 4.47 -11.22
CA CYS A 334 8.73 3.38 -10.24
C CYS A 334 9.15 2.00 -10.77
N PRO A 335 8.69 1.53 -11.96
CA PRO A 335 8.95 0.18 -12.45
C PRO A 335 10.38 0.01 -13.00
N TYR A 336 11.10 1.10 -13.27
CA TYR A 336 12.41 1.12 -13.93
C TYR A 336 13.54 1.66 -13.05
N SER A 337 13.25 1.96 -11.78
CA SER A 337 14.23 2.57 -10.89
C SER A 337 15.36 1.60 -10.54
N PRO A 338 16.64 1.99 -10.74
CA PRO A 338 17.81 1.16 -10.42
C PRO A 338 18.00 0.89 -8.92
N ILE A 339 17.22 1.50 -8.03
CA ILE A 339 17.21 1.15 -6.59
C ILE A 339 16.57 -0.23 -6.39
N LEU A 340 15.65 -0.62 -7.28
CA LEU A 340 15.22 -2.00 -7.47
C LEU A 340 16.30 -2.82 -8.23
N GLY A 341 17.59 -2.61 -7.95
CA GLY A 341 18.68 -3.35 -8.63
C GLY A 341 20.02 -3.18 -7.94
N LYS A 342 20.20 -2.09 -7.19
CA LYS A 342 21.48 -1.70 -6.57
C LYS A 342 21.71 -2.22 -5.14
N GLU A 343 20.95 -3.18 -4.64
CA GLU A 343 21.31 -3.88 -3.39
C GLU A 343 22.18 -5.14 -3.61
N LYS A 344 22.74 -5.34 -4.82
CA LYS A 344 23.82 -6.32 -5.04
C LYS A 344 25.23 -5.80 -4.72
N LEU A 345 25.41 -4.57 -4.21
CA LEU A 345 26.74 -3.97 -4.00
C LEU A 345 27.07 -3.50 -2.56
N ARG A 346 26.34 -3.95 -1.53
CA ARG A 346 26.74 -3.72 -0.12
C ARG A 346 26.84 -4.96 0.77
N PHE A 347 26.95 -6.15 0.18
CA PHE A 347 27.59 -7.30 0.80
C PHE A 347 28.91 -7.59 0.08
N LYS A 348 29.84 -6.62 0.07
CA LYS A 348 31.25 -6.98 -0.08
C LYS A 348 31.55 -7.87 1.12
N ARG A 349 31.89 -9.13 0.83
CA ARG A 349 32.48 -10.10 1.77
C ARG A 349 33.35 -9.32 2.77
N LYS A 350 32.96 -9.30 4.06
CA LYS A 350 33.94 -9.02 5.11
C LYS A 350 34.97 -10.14 4.98
N LYS A 351 36.09 -9.86 4.31
CA LYS A 351 37.31 -10.64 4.51
C LYS A 351 37.59 -10.57 6.02
N PRO A 352 37.77 -11.69 6.73
CA PRO A 352 38.33 -11.62 8.07
C PRO A 352 39.71 -10.94 8.00
N PRO A 353 40.12 -10.18 9.03
CA PRO A 353 41.37 -9.45 9.00
C PRO A 353 42.53 -10.42 8.81
N ALA A 354 43.39 -10.12 7.84
CA ALA A 354 44.67 -10.79 7.67
C ALA A 354 45.52 -10.50 8.90
N LYS A 355 45.96 -11.54 9.61
CA LYS A 355 47.06 -11.43 10.56
C LYS A 355 48.36 -11.18 9.76
N PRO A 356 49.24 -10.28 10.21
CA PRO A 356 50.54 -10.10 9.57
C PRO A 356 51.37 -11.37 9.76
N GLY A 357 51.86 -11.92 8.65
CA GLY A 357 52.69 -13.11 8.65
C GLY A 357 54.15 -12.80 8.98
N SER A 358 54.89 -13.84 9.38
CA SER A 358 56.03 -14.36 8.62
C SER A 358 56.85 -15.32 9.49
N GLY A 359 57.03 -16.55 9.01
CA GLY A 359 58.35 -17.17 8.97
C GLY A 359 58.67 -18.31 9.96
N ARG A 360 59.08 -19.43 9.33
CA ARG A 360 59.83 -20.60 9.82
C ARG A 360 58.97 -21.72 10.41
N ASP A 361 58.87 -22.84 9.69
CA ASP A 361 59.83 -23.97 9.68
C ASP A 361 59.93 -24.56 11.10
N SER A 362 59.76 -25.84 11.38
CA SER A 362 59.62 -27.06 10.60
C SER A 362 59.53 -28.17 11.66
N HIS A 363 58.95 -29.32 11.31
CA HIS A 363 59.27 -30.62 11.90
C HIS A 363 58.76 -31.01 13.31
N LEU A 364 58.11 -32.18 13.29
CA LEU A 364 58.30 -33.31 14.21
C LEU A 364 57.71 -33.25 15.63
N SER A 365 56.58 -33.96 15.77
CA SER A 365 56.39 -35.18 16.57
C SER A 365 56.72 -35.24 18.08
N HIS A 366 55.82 -35.94 18.77
CA HIS A 366 55.93 -36.61 20.08
C HIS A 366 56.05 -35.68 21.30
N LEU A 367 55.23 -35.85 22.34
CA LEU A 367 55.36 -36.83 23.43
C LEU A 367 54.17 -36.54 24.40
N VAL A 368 53.57 -37.40 25.22
CA VAL A 368 53.73 -38.83 25.59
C VAL A 368 52.62 -39.18 26.61
N PHE A 369 52.08 -40.40 26.47
CA PHE A 369 51.65 -41.37 27.49
C PHE A 369 50.36 -41.25 28.36
N THR A 370 49.46 -42.21 28.10
CA THR A 370 49.12 -43.40 28.94
C THR A 370 48.21 -43.29 30.19
N VAL A 371 47.44 -44.39 30.36
CA VAL A 371 46.67 -44.93 31.51
C VAL A 371 45.16 -44.57 31.48
N ALA A 372 44.28 -45.42 30.91
CA ALA A 372 43.66 -46.66 31.44
C ALA A 372 42.53 -46.37 32.47
N TYR A 373 41.40 -47.06 32.57
CA TYR A 373 40.82 -48.27 31.97
C TYR A 373 39.32 -48.32 32.36
N TRP A 374 38.48 -48.96 31.53
CA TRP A 374 37.25 -49.73 31.84
C TRP A 374 35.92 -49.02 32.18
N THR A 375 34.69 -49.47 31.84
CA THR A 375 34.03 -50.40 30.87
C THR A 375 32.50 -50.31 31.17
N VAL A 376 31.65 -50.79 30.24
CA VAL A 376 30.26 -51.30 30.44
C VAL A 376 29.14 -50.22 30.49
N LEU A 377 28.04 -50.25 29.73
CA LEU A 377 27.41 -51.23 28.81
C LEU A 377 26.70 -50.49 27.66
#